data_AF-S8DK16-F1
#
_entry.id   AF-S8DK16-F1
#
_cell.length_a   1.000
_cell.length_b   1.000
_cell.length_c   1.000
_cell.angle_alpha   90.00
_cell.angle_beta   90.00
_cell.angle_gamma   90.00
#
_symmetry.space_group_name_H-M   'P 1'
#
loop_
_entity.id
_entity.type
_entity.pdbx_description
1 polymer ?
#
loop_
_entity_poly.entity_id
_entity_poly.type
_entity_poly.pdbx_seq_one_letter_code
_entity_poly.pdbx_strand_id
1 'polypeptide(L)'
;LMAAPRIGDGSLVVNGKVLLSGVPKNVHVLHLPNYASSSSAAAAAAAFIGATSSSPSSRHVFSLGVLRECKFMCLFRPKIWWMIPRFGSSASDIPIETQLLLLELREKSDDAFYVLLLPVLEGQFRATLQGNPANELEFCAESGDADVQTTEVIESVFVNSGDNPFRLIEESIKILEEHKGTFAHIKHKKKPAHLDWFGWCTWDAFYKDVNPKGIKEGLESFTEGGCAPKFLIIDDGWQDTINEFERPGEPFVEGSQFASRLVDLKESAKFMRSGEDISCPDLPSFIRFVKQHYGLEYVRM
;
A
#
# COMPACT_ATOMS: atom_id res chain seq x y z
N LEU A 1 -5.96 -30.53 10.50
CA LEU A 1 -4.74 -30.19 9.73
C LEU A 1 -5.20 -29.41 8.51
N MET A 2 -4.79 -28.15 8.38
CA MET A 2 -5.13 -27.34 7.20
C MET A 2 -4.31 -27.84 6.00
N ALA A 3 -4.96 -28.09 4.88
CA ALA A 3 -4.27 -28.54 3.65
C ALA A 3 -3.82 -27.35 2.80
N ALA A 4 -2.60 -27.44 2.27
CA ALA A 4 -2.03 -26.41 1.41
C ALA A 4 -2.83 -26.19 0.11
N PRO A 5 -2.84 -24.95 -0.43
CA PRO A 5 -3.42 -24.64 -1.73
C PRO A 5 -2.85 -25.54 -2.83
N ARG A 6 -3.69 -26.06 -3.69
CA ARG A 6 -3.25 -26.86 -4.84
C ARG A 6 -4.17 -26.68 -6.03
N ILE A 7 -3.64 -26.89 -7.23
CA ILE A 7 -4.45 -27.01 -8.45
C ILE A 7 -4.66 -28.49 -8.74
N GLY A 8 -5.92 -28.90 -8.90
CA GLY A 8 -6.31 -30.26 -9.29
C GLY A 8 -7.60 -30.22 -10.09
N ASP A 9 -7.69 -31.01 -11.16
CA ASP A 9 -8.86 -31.09 -12.05
C ASP A 9 -9.36 -29.72 -12.54
N GLY A 10 -8.43 -28.82 -12.88
CA GLY A 10 -8.75 -27.46 -13.33
C GLY A 10 -9.35 -26.56 -12.25
N SER A 11 -9.16 -26.89 -10.96
CA SER A 11 -9.69 -26.12 -9.83
C SER A 11 -8.59 -25.78 -8.83
N LEU A 12 -8.61 -24.55 -8.28
CA LEU A 12 -7.78 -24.19 -7.14
C LEU A 12 -8.53 -24.61 -5.88
N VAL A 13 -7.91 -25.49 -5.10
CA VAL A 13 -8.47 -26.05 -3.88
C VAL A 13 -7.65 -25.57 -2.69
N VAL A 14 -8.30 -24.94 -1.72
CA VAL A 14 -7.69 -24.49 -0.47
C VAL A 14 -8.40 -25.17 0.69
N ASN A 15 -7.63 -25.84 1.57
CA ASN A 15 -8.17 -26.62 2.68
C ASN A 15 -9.30 -27.60 2.27
N GLY A 16 -9.13 -28.27 1.12
CA GLY A 16 -10.10 -29.24 0.59
C GLY A 16 -11.34 -28.63 -0.07
N LYS A 17 -11.47 -27.30 -0.13
CA LYS A 17 -12.60 -26.60 -0.74
C LYS A 17 -12.18 -25.99 -2.07
N VAL A 18 -13.00 -26.18 -3.10
CA VAL A 18 -12.84 -25.47 -4.37
C VAL A 18 -13.08 -23.99 -4.14
N LEU A 19 -12.07 -23.19 -4.49
CA LEU A 19 -12.08 -21.74 -4.45
C LEU A 19 -12.31 -21.15 -5.84
N LEU A 20 -11.56 -21.65 -6.82
CA LEU A 20 -11.64 -21.24 -8.22
C LEU A 20 -11.84 -22.48 -9.09
N SER A 21 -12.67 -22.36 -10.11
CA SER A 21 -12.89 -23.40 -11.13
C SER A 21 -12.49 -22.90 -12.52
N GLY A 22 -12.07 -23.79 -13.41
CA GLY A 22 -11.60 -23.39 -14.74
C GLY A 22 -10.22 -22.71 -14.70
N VAL A 23 -9.37 -23.08 -13.74
CA VAL A 23 -8.02 -22.56 -13.60
C VAL A 23 -7.21 -22.89 -14.86
N PRO A 24 -6.65 -21.88 -15.56
CA PRO A 24 -5.84 -22.12 -16.76
C PRO A 24 -4.57 -22.92 -16.49
N LYS A 25 -4.10 -23.68 -17.49
CA LYS A 25 -2.93 -24.58 -17.37
C LYS A 25 -1.60 -23.86 -17.13
N ASN A 26 -1.51 -22.58 -17.46
CA ASN A 26 -0.32 -21.76 -17.26
C ASN A 26 -0.21 -21.20 -15.83
N VAL A 27 -1.25 -21.37 -15.00
CA VAL A 27 -1.22 -21.01 -13.58
C VAL A 27 -0.61 -22.15 -12.77
N HIS A 28 0.27 -21.82 -11.83
CA HIS A 28 0.96 -22.78 -10.99
C HIS A 28 0.96 -22.36 -9.52
N VAL A 29 1.15 -23.34 -8.63
CA VAL A 29 1.22 -23.11 -7.18
C VAL A 29 2.59 -23.54 -6.66
N LEU A 30 3.35 -22.58 -6.15
CA LEU A 30 4.60 -22.82 -5.46
C LEU A 30 4.36 -22.94 -3.96
N HIS A 31 4.66 -24.10 -3.39
CA HIS A 31 4.51 -24.33 -1.96
C HIS A 31 5.74 -23.84 -1.21
N LEU A 32 5.54 -23.18 -0.08
CA LEU A 32 6.63 -22.83 0.82
C LEU A 32 7.12 -24.10 1.54
N PRO A 33 8.43 -24.44 1.49
CA PRO A 33 8.96 -25.53 2.30
C PRO A 33 8.75 -25.20 3.77
N ASN A 34 8.28 -26.19 4.54
CA ASN A 34 7.78 -26.07 5.91
C ASN A 34 8.51 -25.02 6.75
N TYR A 35 7.82 -23.90 7.03
CA TYR A 35 8.08 -23.03 8.18
C TYR A 35 7.75 -23.80 9.46
N ALA A 36 8.58 -24.80 9.79
CA ALA A 36 8.40 -25.68 10.94
C ALA A 36 9.05 -25.16 12.23
N SER A 37 9.58 -23.93 12.24
CA SER A 37 10.32 -23.39 13.40
C SER A 37 9.49 -22.53 14.35
N SER A 38 8.23 -22.20 14.03
CA SER A 38 7.33 -21.51 14.95
C SER A 38 6.06 -22.34 15.15
N SER A 39 5.64 -22.46 16.40
CA SER A 39 4.66 -23.41 16.93
C SER A 39 3.20 -23.22 16.48
N SER A 40 2.94 -22.65 15.30
CA SER A 40 1.60 -22.43 14.79
C SER A 40 1.29 -23.34 13.59
N ALA A 41 0.17 -24.07 13.67
CA ALA A 41 -0.34 -24.89 12.58
C ALA A 41 -0.72 -24.10 11.30
N ALA A 42 -0.53 -22.77 11.29
CA ALA A 42 -0.82 -21.87 10.18
C ALA A 42 0.25 -21.89 9.08
N ALA A 43 1.50 -22.25 9.41
CA ALA A 43 2.61 -22.29 8.46
C ALA A 43 2.48 -23.41 7.39
N ALA A 44 1.75 -24.48 7.69
CA ALA A 44 1.65 -25.66 6.81
C ALA A 44 0.72 -25.47 5.60
N ALA A 45 0.07 -24.31 5.43
CA ALA A 45 -0.96 -24.08 4.42
C ALA A 45 -0.74 -22.83 3.55
N ALA A 46 0.46 -22.25 3.56
CA ALA A 46 0.79 -21.10 2.71
C ALA A 46 1.42 -21.53 1.37
N ALA A 47 1.09 -20.82 0.31
CA ALA A 47 1.65 -21.03 -1.02
C ALA A 47 1.66 -19.71 -1.82
N PHE A 48 2.39 -19.69 -2.93
CA PHE A 48 2.27 -18.65 -3.94
C PHE A 48 1.57 -19.17 -5.18
N ILE A 49 0.83 -18.28 -5.83
CA ILE A 49 0.32 -18.47 -7.19
C ILE A 49 1.17 -17.61 -8.13
N GLY A 50 1.59 -18.25 -9.23
CA GLY A 50 2.26 -17.64 -10.36
C GLY A 50 1.63 -18.07 -11.68
N ALA A 51 2.07 -17.46 -12.77
CA ALA A 51 1.65 -17.82 -14.12
C ALA A 51 2.73 -17.56 -15.17
N THR A 52 2.61 -18.24 -16.31
CA THR A 52 3.50 -18.08 -17.46
C THR A 52 2.74 -17.57 -18.70
N SER A 53 3.45 -16.89 -19.59
CA SER A 53 2.97 -16.34 -20.85
C SER A 53 3.91 -16.73 -21.98
N SER A 54 3.38 -16.87 -23.20
CA SER A 54 4.18 -17.20 -24.39
C SER A 54 5.00 -16.03 -24.93
N SER A 55 4.67 -14.80 -24.53
CA SER A 55 5.30 -13.58 -25.03
C SER A 55 5.73 -12.69 -23.87
N PRO A 56 6.90 -12.02 -23.95
CA PRO A 56 7.33 -11.08 -22.94
C PRO A 56 6.40 -9.86 -22.93
N SER A 57 6.14 -9.33 -21.73
CA SER A 57 5.42 -8.07 -21.54
C SER A 57 5.85 -7.42 -20.23
N SER A 58 5.78 -6.08 -20.18
CA SER A 58 5.89 -5.30 -18.95
C SER A 58 4.60 -5.32 -18.12
N ARG A 59 3.51 -5.83 -18.70
CA ARG A 59 2.20 -5.99 -18.06
C ARG A 59 1.49 -7.24 -18.52
N HIS A 60 1.20 -8.15 -17.60
CA HIS A 60 0.39 -9.34 -17.82
C HIS A 60 -0.88 -9.28 -16.98
N VAL A 61 -1.99 -9.78 -17.52
CA VAL A 61 -3.21 -10.07 -16.77
C VAL A 61 -3.50 -11.55 -16.95
N PHE A 62 -3.44 -12.31 -15.87
CA PHE A 62 -3.66 -13.75 -15.86
C PHE A 62 -4.98 -14.07 -15.16
N SER A 63 -5.84 -14.82 -15.84
CA SER A 63 -7.03 -15.39 -15.21
C SER A 63 -6.65 -16.53 -14.27
N LEU A 64 -7.24 -16.54 -13.08
CA LEU A 64 -7.18 -17.63 -12.11
C LEU A 64 -8.42 -18.51 -12.16
N GLY A 65 -9.35 -18.25 -13.09
CA GLY A 65 -10.62 -18.95 -13.22
C GLY A 65 -11.77 -18.30 -12.45
N VAL A 66 -12.93 -18.96 -12.50
CA VAL A 66 -14.20 -18.46 -11.93
C VAL A 66 -14.21 -18.61 -10.41
N LEU A 67 -14.45 -17.51 -9.71
CA LEU A 67 -14.57 -17.50 -8.25
C LEU A 67 -15.88 -18.13 -7.81
N ARG A 68 -15.77 -19.10 -6.90
CA ARG A 68 -16.93 -19.65 -6.19
C ARG A 68 -17.65 -18.54 -5.43
N GLU A 69 -18.98 -18.57 -5.44
CA GLU A 69 -19.80 -17.69 -4.62
C GLU A 69 -19.41 -17.80 -3.13
N CYS A 70 -18.84 -16.72 -2.60
CA CYS A 70 -18.44 -16.58 -1.21
C CYS A 70 -18.37 -15.10 -0.85
N LYS A 71 -18.60 -14.75 0.42
CA LYS A 71 -18.47 -13.36 0.86
C LYS A 71 -16.99 -12.98 0.88
N PHE A 72 -16.69 -11.72 0.58
CA PHE A 72 -15.34 -11.22 0.68
C PHE A 72 -15.27 -9.80 1.22
N MET A 73 -14.09 -9.45 1.71
CA MET A 73 -13.61 -8.09 1.86
C MET A 73 -12.33 -7.94 1.04
N CYS A 74 -12.19 -6.85 0.30
CA CYS A 74 -10.96 -6.52 -0.38
C CYS A 74 -10.51 -5.09 -0.05
N LEU A 75 -9.20 -4.84 -0.11
CA LEU A 75 -8.62 -3.50 -0.07
C LEU A 75 -8.14 -3.17 -1.48
N PHE A 76 -8.72 -2.15 -2.08
CA PHE A 76 -8.36 -1.70 -3.42
C PHE A 76 -7.97 -0.23 -3.42
N ARG A 77 -7.25 0.17 -4.47
CA ARG A 77 -6.69 1.51 -4.61
C ARG A 77 -7.53 2.37 -5.57
N PRO A 78 -8.57 3.09 -5.09
CA PRO A 78 -9.40 3.97 -5.95
C PRO A 78 -8.65 5.19 -6.47
N LYS A 79 -7.54 5.58 -5.83
CA LYS A 79 -6.65 6.68 -6.20
C LYS A 79 -5.22 6.26 -5.91
N ILE A 80 -4.24 6.82 -6.62
CA ILE A 80 -2.85 6.34 -6.54
C ILE A 80 -2.23 6.34 -5.13
N TRP A 81 -2.81 7.08 -4.17
CA TRP A 81 -2.33 7.25 -2.79
C TRP A 81 -3.31 6.74 -1.70
N TRP A 82 -4.52 6.29 -2.04
CA TRP A 82 -5.50 5.81 -1.05
C TRP A 82 -5.92 4.37 -1.31
N MET A 83 -6.06 3.58 -0.25
CA MET A 83 -6.79 2.32 -0.27
C MET A 83 -8.09 2.44 0.52
N ILE A 84 -9.16 1.80 0.04
CA ILE A 84 -10.42 1.69 0.77
C ILE A 84 -10.94 0.24 0.73
N PRO A 85 -11.75 -0.18 1.71
CA PRO A 85 -12.36 -1.50 1.67
C PRO A 85 -13.53 -1.54 0.68
N ARG A 86 -13.75 -2.70 0.08
CA ARG A 86 -15.01 -3.10 -0.56
C ARG A 86 -15.43 -4.49 -0.07
N PHE A 87 -16.73 -4.72 -0.03
CA PHE A 87 -17.34 -6.00 0.29
C PHE A 87 -18.18 -6.47 -0.90
N GLY A 88 -18.24 -7.78 -1.11
CA GLY A 88 -19.03 -8.37 -2.18
C GLY A 88 -19.14 -9.87 -2.04
N SER A 89 -19.65 -10.52 -3.10
CA SER A 89 -19.78 -11.98 -3.14
C SER A 89 -19.47 -12.63 -4.49
N SER A 90 -19.11 -11.82 -5.48
CA SER A 90 -18.74 -12.24 -6.84
C SER A 90 -17.35 -11.69 -7.18
N ALA A 91 -16.54 -12.42 -7.96
CA ALA A 91 -15.29 -11.85 -8.47
C ALA A 91 -15.55 -10.58 -9.28
N SER A 92 -16.65 -10.49 -10.02
CA SER A 92 -17.03 -9.26 -10.75
C SER A 92 -17.15 -8.01 -9.87
N ASP A 93 -17.32 -8.18 -8.56
CA ASP A 93 -17.39 -7.06 -7.60
C ASP A 93 -16.00 -6.55 -7.20
N ILE A 94 -14.93 -7.33 -7.45
CA ILE A 94 -13.54 -7.04 -7.08
C ILE A 94 -12.97 -5.97 -8.01
N PRO A 95 -12.68 -4.76 -7.51
CA PRO A 95 -12.15 -3.68 -8.35
C PRO A 95 -10.74 -3.98 -8.85
N ILE A 96 -10.39 -3.36 -9.97
CA ILE A 96 -8.98 -3.23 -10.39
C ILE A 96 -8.15 -2.61 -9.27
N GLU A 97 -6.86 -2.93 -9.25
CA GLU A 97 -5.92 -2.44 -8.22
C GLU A 97 -6.27 -2.93 -6.79
N THR A 98 -6.82 -4.15 -6.67
CA THR A 98 -7.02 -4.80 -5.36
C THR A 98 -5.68 -5.33 -4.84
N GLN A 99 -5.28 -4.91 -3.64
CA GLN A 99 -3.99 -5.24 -3.00
C GLN A 99 -4.13 -6.22 -1.83
N LEU A 100 -5.35 -6.56 -1.43
CA LEU A 100 -5.66 -7.62 -0.47
C LEU A 100 -7.06 -8.14 -0.76
N LEU A 101 -7.23 -9.46 -0.80
CA LEU A 101 -8.52 -10.11 -0.89
C LEU A 101 -8.66 -11.14 0.23
N LEU A 102 -9.71 -11.01 1.04
CA LEU A 102 -10.03 -11.91 2.13
C LEU A 102 -11.40 -12.54 1.87
N LEU A 103 -11.41 -13.84 1.62
CA LEU A 103 -12.60 -14.63 1.31
C LEU A 103 -13.10 -15.34 2.56
N GLU A 104 -14.40 -15.31 2.80
CA GLU A 104 -15.10 -16.04 3.87
C GLU A 104 -15.80 -17.26 3.28
N LEU A 105 -15.26 -18.44 3.54
CA LEU A 105 -15.80 -19.74 3.18
C LEU A 105 -16.52 -20.36 4.39
N ARG A 106 -17.86 -20.42 4.34
CA ARG A 106 -18.65 -21.11 5.38
C ARG A 106 -18.80 -22.59 5.10
N GLU A 107 -18.75 -23.39 6.15
CA GLU A 107 -19.29 -24.76 6.13
C GLU A 107 -20.79 -24.78 6.43
N LYS A 108 -21.42 -25.93 6.22
CA LYS A 108 -22.81 -26.16 6.64
C LYS A 108 -22.97 -26.09 8.18
N SER A 109 -21.87 -26.17 8.92
CA SER A 109 -21.79 -26.18 10.38
C SER A 109 -21.28 -24.85 10.95
N ASP A 110 -21.82 -23.70 10.50
CA ASP A 110 -21.59 -22.32 11.00
C ASP A 110 -20.15 -21.78 11.20
N ASP A 111 -19.12 -22.62 11.18
CA ASP A 111 -17.73 -22.22 11.35
C ASP A 111 -17.20 -21.61 10.06
N ALA A 112 -16.89 -20.32 10.13
CA ALA A 112 -16.29 -19.58 9.04
C ALA A 112 -14.80 -19.91 8.92
N PHE A 113 -14.36 -20.13 7.68
CA PHE A 113 -12.96 -20.31 7.33
C PHE A 113 -12.56 -19.23 6.33
N TYR A 114 -11.35 -18.70 6.46
CA TYR A 114 -10.89 -17.56 5.69
C TYR A 114 -9.75 -17.97 4.75
N VAL A 115 -9.76 -17.42 3.55
CA VAL A 115 -8.66 -17.51 2.59
C VAL A 115 -8.18 -16.11 2.27
N LEU A 116 -6.91 -15.84 2.52
CA LEU A 116 -6.23 -14.62 2.18
C LEU A 116 -5.53 -14.81 0.84
N LEU A 117 -5.78 -13.92 -0.11
CA LEU A 117 -4.98 -13.74 -1.32
C LEU A 117 -4.35 -12.35 -1.22
N LEU A 118 -3.02 -12.33 -1.19
CA LEU A 118 -2.24 -11.11 -1.03
C LEU A 118 -1.26 -11.00 -2.21
N PRO A 119 -1.52 -10.09 -3.17
CA PRO A 119 -0.55 -9.73 -4.18
C PRO A 119 0.73 -9.20 -3.54
N VAL A 120 1.88 -9.65 -4.02
CA VAL A 120 3.19 -9.24 -3.51
C VAL A 120 4.12 -8.80 -4.65
N LEU A 121 5.29 -8.30 -4.27
CA LEU A 121 6.35 -7.98 -5.21
C LEU A 121 7.16 -9.23 -5.58
N GLU A 122 7.53 -9.31 -6.85
CA GLU A 122 8.43 -10.31 -7.40
C GLU A 122 9.44 -9.64 -8.34
N GLY A 123 10.70 -9.54 -7.90
CA GLY A 123 11.72 -8.80 -8.62
C GLY A 123 11.28 -7.35 -8.87
N GLN A 124 11.18 -6.97 -10.15
CA GLN A 124 10.79 -5.64 -10.61
C GLN A 124 9.27 -5.52 -10.89
N PHE A 125 8.48 -6.56 -10.60
CA PHE A 125 7.06 -6.60 -10.88
C PHE A 125 6.24 -6.49 -9.59
N ARG A 126 5.16 -5.71 -9.65
CA ARG A 126 4.10 -5.70 -8.64
C ARG A 126 2.91 -6.50 -9.13
N ALA A 127 2.23 -7.17 -8.22
CA ALA A 127 0.95 -7.80 -8.50
C ALA A 127 -0.23 -7.00 -7.91
N THR A 128 -1.38 -7.05 -8.57
CA THR A 128 -2.70 -6.64 -8.04
C THR A 128 -3.77 -7.64 -8.47
N LEU A 129 -4.91 -7.69 -7.79
CA LEU A 129 -6.08 -8.48 -8.17
C LEU A 129 -7.13 -7.59 -8.84
N GLN A 130 -7.96 -8.22 -9.66
CA GLN A 130 -9.17 -7.65 -10.23
C GLN A 130 -10.14 -8.77 -10.56
N GLY A 131 -11.43 -8.45 -10.69
CA GLY A 131 -12.37 -9.36 -11.32
C GLY A 131 -12.84 -8.86 -12.68
N ASN A 132 -13.49 -9.76 -13.43
CA ASN A 132 -14.04 -9.45 -14.75
C ASN A 132 -15.55 -9.77 -14.85
N PRO A 133 -16.24 -9.34 -15.93
CA PRO A 133 -17.66 -9.62 -16.11
C PRO A 133 -18.04 -11.09 -16.22
N ALA A 134 -17.07 -11.98 -16.48
CA ALA A 134 -17.28 -13.44 -16.51
C ALA A 134 -17.14 -14.08 -15.12
N ASN A 135 -17.06 -13.28 -14.05
CA ASN A 135 -16.86 -13.73 -12.67
C ASN A 135 -15.53 -14.49 -12.49
N GLU A 136 -14.53 -14.19 -13.32
CA GLU A 136 -13.18 -14.70 -13.11
C GLU A 136 -12.40 -13.76 -12.21
N LEU A 137 -11.60 -14.35 -11.33
CA LEU A 137 -10.57 -13.63 -10.59
C LEU A 137 -9.32 -13.58 -11.47
N GLU A 138 -8.72 -12.40 -11.60
CA GLU A 138 -7.51 -12.17 -12.35
C GLU A 138 -6.45 -11.55 -11.43
N PHE A 139 -5.18 -11.80 -11.75
CA PHE A 139 -4.10 -10.98 -11.21
C PHE A 139 -3.33 -10.27 -12.33
N CYS A 140 -3.04 -9.00 -12.11
CA CYS A 140 -2.23 -8.17 -12.99
C CYS A 140 -0.82 -8.11 -12.42
N ALA A 141 0.19 -8.54 -13.18
CA ALA A 141 1.60 -8.38 -12.86
C ALA A 141 2.22 -7.34 -13.79
N GLU A 142 2.80 -6.27 -13.24
CA GLU A 142 3.35 -5.18 -14.04
C GLU A 142 4.61 -4.55 -13.44
N SER A 143 5.55 -4.15 -14.29
CA SER A 143 6.79 -3.46 -13.90
C SER A 143 6.64 -1.94 -13.88
N GLY A 144 5.70 -1.41 -14.66
CA GLY A 144 5.56 0.04 -14.88
C GLY A 144 6.58 0.63 -15.86
N ASP A 145 7.41 -0.20 -16.49
CA ASP A 145 8.43 0.19 -17.47
C ASP A 145 8.34 -0.73 -18.69
N ALA A 146 8.18 -0.14 -19.89
CA ALA A 146 8.03 -0.88 -21.15
C ALA A 146 9.26 -1.74 -21.50
N ASP A 147 10.44 -1.39 -21.01
CA ASP A 147 11.69 -2.10 -21.25
C ASP A 147 11.93 -3.23 -20.23
N VAL A 148 11.23 -3.21 -19.10
CA VAL A 148 11.29 -4.27 -18.08
C VAL A 148 10.17 -5.28 -18.33
N GLN A 149 10.48 -6.33 -19.08
CA GLN A 149 9.53 -7.36 -19.51
C GLN A 149 9.85 -8.73 -18.93
N THR A 150 8.82 -9.55 -18.73
CA THR A 150 8.97 -10.96 -18.34
C THR A 150 8.01 -11.85 -19.14
N THR A 151 8.29 -13.14 -19.23
CA THR A 151 7.34 -14.17 -19.70
C THR A 151 6.70 -14.93 -18.55
N GLU A 152 7.19 -14.77 -17.32
CA GLU A 152 6.73 -15.53 -16.17
C GLU A 152 6.83 -14.75 -14.86
N VAL A 153 5.97 -15.12 -13.93
CA VAL A 153 5.99 -14.71 -12.53
C VAL A 153 5.59 -15.90 -11.68
N ILE A 154 6.34 -16.20 -10.63
CA ILE A 154 6.24 -17.43 -9.85
C ILE A 154 5.61 -17.18 -8.47
N GLU A 155 5.88 -16.03 -7.87
CA GLU A 155 5.54 -15.67 -6.50
C GLU A 155 4.63 -14.44 -6.40
N SER A 156 3.74 -14.23 -7.37
CA SER A 156 2.96 -12.98 -7.51
C SER A 156 1.82 -12.84 -6.51
N VAL A 157 1.13 -13.92 -6.16
CA VAL A 157 0.00 -13.87 -5.21
C VAL A 157 0.23 -14.87 -4.09
N PHE A 158 0.46 -14.37 -2.88
CA PHE A 158 0.54 -15.19 -1.68
C PHE A 158 -0.86 -15.64 -1.26
N VAL A 159 -1.00 -16.92 -0.95
CA VAL A 159 -2.25 -17.53 -0.49
C VAL A 159 -2.01 -18.21 0.84
N ASN A 160 -2.87 -17.90 1.81
CA ASN A 160 -2.89 -18.57 3.10
C ASN A 160 -4.32 -18.70 3.61
N SER A 161 -4.54 -19.52 4.62
CA SER A 161 -5.89 -19.80 5.11
C SER A 161 -5.93 -20.07 6.60
N GLY A 162 -7.07 -19.78 7.24
CA GLY A 162 -7.19 -19.81 8.70
C GLY A 162 -8.62 -19.68 9.22
N ASP A 163 -8.81 -19.92 10.50
CA ASP A 163 -10.11 -19.82 11.21
C ASP A 163 -10.42 -18.42 11.76
N ASN A 164 -9.42 -17.54 11.80
CA ASN A 164 -9.51 -16.20 12.33
C ASN A 164 -8.84 -15.21 11.37
N PRO A 165 -9.55 -14.22 10.83
CA PRO A 165 -9.04 -13.37 9.77
C PRO A 165 -7.94 -12.43 10.26
N PHE A 166 -7.99 -11.99 11.52
CA PHE A 166 -6.98 -11.09 12.09
C PHE A 166 -5.66 -11.81 12.30
N ARG A 167 -5.70 -13.01 12.88
CA ARG A 167 -4.50 -13.86 13.02
C ARG A 167 -3.96 -14.28 11.66
N LEU A 168 -4.84 -14.63 10.72
CA LEU A 168 -4.44 -15.02 9.36
C LEU A 168 -3.62 -13.91 8.69
N ILE A 169 -4.07 -12.66 8.74
CA ILE A 169 -3.34 -11.53 8.17
C ILE A 169 -2.00 -11.34 8.90
N GLU A 170 -2.00 -11.33 10.23
CA GLU A 170 -0.77 -11.14 11.02
C GLU A 170 0.29 -12.20 10.70
N GLU A 171 -0.07 -13.48 10.74
CA GLU A 171 0.85 -14.59 10.47
C GLU A 171 1.31 -14.61 9.00
N SER A 172 0.44 -14.22 8.07
CA SER A 172 0.80 -14.13 6.65
C SER A 172 1.89 -13.08 6.40
N ILE A 173 1.83 -11.93 7.08
CA ILE A 173 2.87 -10.91 6.96
C ILE A 173 4.19 -11.37 7.61
N LYS A 174 4.16 -12.16 8.69
CA LYS A 174 5.37 -12.75 9.27
C LYS A 174 6.03 -13.77 8.34
N ILE A 175 5.23 -14.66 7.74
CA ILE A 175 5.73 -15.62 6.74
C ILE A 175 6.37 -14.87 5.57
N LEU A 176 5.74 -13.80 5.08
CA LEU A 176 6.29 -12.99 3.99
C LEU A 176 7.54 -12.20 4.40
N GLU A 177 7.63 -11.72 5.64
CA GLU A 177 8.84 -11.08 6.16
C GLU A 177 10.02 -12.05 6.11
N GLU A 178 9.82 -13.26 6.64
CA GLU A 178 10.85 -14.29 6.69
C GLU A 178 11.22 -14.79 5.26
N HIS A 179 10.25 -14.91 4.36
CA HIS A 179 10.46 -15.45 3.00
C HIS A 179 11.10 -14.43 2.07
N LYS A 180 10.59 -13.18 2.08
CA LYS A 180 11.06 -12.14 1.16
C LYS A 180 12.32 -11.45 1.70
N GLY A 181 12.46 -11.29 3.01
CA GLY A 181 13.62 -10.63 3.63
C GLY A 181 13.80 -9.15 3.25
N THR A 182 12.79 -8.51 2.65
CA THR A 182 12.86 -7.12 2.14
C THR A 182 12.16 -6.10 3.04
N PHE A 183 11.44 -6.55 4.07
CA PHE A 183 10.73 -5.70 5.01
C PHE A 183 10.74 -6.33 6.39
N ALA A 184 10.31 -5.56 7.40
CA ALA A 184 10.13 -6.07 8.76
C ALA A 184 8.65 -5.99 9.18
N HIS A 185 8.15 -6.98 9.90
CA HIS A 185 6.83 -6.93 10.52
C HIS A 185 6.80 -5.80 11.58
N ILE A 186 5.63 -5.20 11.82
CA ILE A 186 5.50 -4.02 12.70
C ILE A 186 6.03 -4.27 14.12
N LYS A 187 5.95 -5.51 14.62
CA LYS A 187 6.48 -5.90 15.94
C LYS A 187 8.01 -5.86 16.02
N HIS A 188 8.71 -5.97 14.88
CA HIS A 188 10.16 -5.88 14.80
C HIS A 188 10.66 -4.47 14.47
N LYS A 189 9.76 -3.55 14.09
CA LYS A 189 10.11 -2.15 13.83
C LYS A 189 10.30 -1.39 15.15
N LYS A 190 11.36 -0.56 15.20
CA LYS A 190 11.57 0.37 16.33
C LYS A 190 10.52 1.47 16.28
N LYS A 191 9.69 1.58 17.32
CA LYS A 191 8.79 2.72 17.51
C LYS A 191 9.63 3.98 17.74
N PRO A 192 9.47 5.05 16.94
CA PRO A 192 10.18 6.29 17.19
C PRO A 192 9.54 7.03 18.37
N ALA A 193 10.37 7.73 19.17
CA ALA A 193 9.92 8.43 20.37
C ALA A 193 8.86 9.52 20.10
N HIS A 194 8.86 10.09 18.89
CA HIS A 194 7.88 11.11 18.50
C HIS A 194 6.43 10.61 18.40
N LEU A 195 6.18 9.30 18.52
CA LEU A 195 4.82 8.78 18.60
C LEU A 195 4.11 9.15 19.92
N ASP A 196 4.88 9.45 20.97
CA ASP A 196 4.33 9.86 22.27
C ASP A 196 4.07 11.38 22.34
N TRP A 197 4.30 12.10 21.23
CA TRP A 197 4.18 13.55 21.15
C TRP A 197 2.93 13.96 20.38
N PHE A 198 2.25 15.00 20.87
CA PHE A 198 1.32 15.74 20.02
C PHE A 198 2.13 16.43 18.91
N GLY A 199 1.75 16.16 17.67
CA GLY A 199 2.39 16.70 16.48
C GLY A 199 1.41 17.38 15.55
N TRP A 200 1.93 18.28 14.72
CA TRP A 200 1.16 18.98 13.71
C TRP A 200 1.77 18.77 12.33
N CYS A 201 0.94 18.47 11.34
CA CYS A 201 1.31 18.44 9.92
C CYS A 201 0.68 19.64 9.22
N THR A 202 1.48 20.35 8.42
CA THR A 202 1.04 21.58 7.75
C THR A 202 0.09 21.34 6.57
N TRP A 203 -0.03 20.11 6.06
CA TRP A 203 -0.74 19.81 4.81
C TRP A 203 -2.20 20.24 4.82
N ASP A 204 -3.01 19.81 5.80
CA ASP A 204 -4.44 20.15 5.80
C ASP A 204 -4.72 21.61 6.17
N ALA A 205 -3.70 22.36 6.65
CA ALA A 205 -3.81 23.78 6.95
C ALA A 205 -3.50 24.67 5.73
N PHE A 206 -2.52 24.26 4.91
CA PHE A 206 -2.01 25.13 3.84
C PHE A 206 -1.90 24.46 2.47
N TYR A 207 -1.95 23.14 2.40
CA TYR A 207 -1.54 22.37 1.22
C TYR A 207 -0.19 22.90 0.71
N LYS A 208 -0.10 23.19 -0.59
CA LYS A 208 1.08 23.75 -1.25
C LYS A 208 1.41 25.17 -0.85
N ASP A 209 0.55 25.91 -0.14
CA ASP A 209 0.77 27.30 0.24
C ASP A 209 1.51 27.47 1.57
N VAL A 210 1.99 26.36 2.15
CA VAL A 210 2.78 26.37 3.39
C VAL A 210 3.94 27.37 3.31
N ASN A 211 4.08 28.17 4.36
CA ASN A 211 5.09 29.24 4.46
C ASN A 211 5.45 29.54 5.93
N PRO A 212 6.57 30.23 6.20
CA PRO A 212 7.03 30.53 7.57
C PRO A 212 6.01 31.28 8.44
N LYS A 213 5.27 32.23 7.86
CA LYS A 213 4.29 33.04 8.59
C LYS A 213 3.14 32.18 9.08
N GLY A 214 2.52 31.39 8.19
CA GLY A 214 1.42 30.50 8.55
C GLY A 214 1.83 29.46 9.59
N ILE A 215 3.06 28.93 9.51
CA ILE A 215 3.59 28.01 10.52
C ILE A 215 3.72 28.71 11.89
N LYS A 216 4.28 29.93 11.96
CA LYS A 216 4.37 30.68 13.22
C LYS A 216 2.99 30.93 13.83
N GLU A 217 2.06 31.43 13.04
CA GLU A 217 0.69 31.72 13.48
C GLU A 217 -0.03 30.45 13.99
N GLY A 218 0.15 29.32 13.30
CA GLY A 218 -0.39 28.04 13.75
C GLY A 218 0.21 27.56 15.07
N LEU A 219 1.53 27.63 15.22
CA LEU A 219 2.22 27.24 16.46
C LEU A 219 1.87 28.15 17.64
N GLU A 220 1.73 29.45 17.41
CA GLU A 220 1.27 30.41 18.42
C GLU A 220 -0.16 30.07 18.86
N SER A 221 -1.09 29.85 17.92
CA SER A 221 -2.47 29.48 18.21
C SER A 221 -2.58 28.19 19.04
N PHE A 222 -1.77 27.17 18.73
CA PHE A 222 -1.70 25.95 19.55
C PHE A 222 -1.19 26.23 20.97
N THR A 223 -0.20 27.11 21.10
CA THR A 223 0.39 27.49 22.39
C THR A 223 -0.62 28.25 23.25
N GLU A 224 -1.30 29.25 22.67
CA GLU A 224 -2.38 30.00 23.32
C GLU A 224 -3.56 29.10 23.71
N GLY A 225 -3.87 28.10 22.89
CA GLY A 225 -4.89 27.08 23.16
C GLY A 225 -4.49 26.02 24.19
N GLY A 226 -3.26 26.06 24.72
CA GLY A 226 -2.78 25.10 25.72
C GLY A 226 -2.42 23.72 25.18
N CYS A 227 -2.26 23.57 23.86
CA CYS A 227 -1.94 22.30 23.19
C CYS A 227 -0.72 22.47 22.27
N ALA A 228 0.42 22.91 22.82
CA ALA A 228 1.63 23.15 22.04
C ALA A 228 2.21 21.84 21.46
N PRO A 229 2.38 21.70 20.13
CA PRO A 229 2.98 20.53 19.54
C PRO A 229 4.47 20.41 19.91
N LYS A 230 4.96 19.17 19.99
CA LYS A 230 6.40 18.86 20.13
C LYS A 230 7.01 18.33 18.84
N PHE A 231 6.17 17.97 17.88
CA PHE A 231 6.55 17.50 16.56
C PHE A 231 5.87 18.32 15.47
N LEU A 232 6.64 18.76 14.47
CA LEU A 232 6.11 19.43 13.29
C LEU A 232 6.52 18.66 12.03
N ILE A 233 5.57 18.42 11.12
CA ILE A 233 5.83 18.02 9.74
C ILE A 233 5.54 19.23 8.87
N ILE A 234 6.57 19.77 8.21
CA ILE A 234 6.41 20.71 7.11
C ILE A 234 6.22 19.86 5.85
N ASP A 235 4.96 19.65 5.49
CA ASP A 235 4.56 18.80 4.37
C ASP A 235 4.80 19.48 3.00
N ASP A 236 4.41 18.81 1.92
CA ASP A 236 4.64 19.21 0.53
C ASP A 236 4.27 20.69 0.28
N GLY A 237 5.17 21.39 -0.41
CA GLY A 237 5.06 22.80 -0.76
C GLY A 237 6.21 23.65 -0.23
N TRP A 238 7.03 23.15 0.71
CA TRP A 238 8.24 23.87 1.12
C TRP A 238 9.33 23.83 0.06
N GLN A 239 9.43 22.72 -0.69
CA GLN A 239 10.46 22.48 -1.68
C GLN A 239 10.19 23.12 -3.05
N ASP A 240 11.24 23.22 -3.87
CA ASP A 240 11.16 23.76 -5.22
C ASP A 240 10.49 22.79 -6.20
N THR A 241 9.43 23.26 -6.86
CA THR A 241 8.61 22.46 -7.76
C THR A 241 8.26 23.25 -9.01
N ILE A 242 8.04 22.52 -10.10
CA ILE A 242 7.55 23.09 -11.36
C ILE A 242 6.27 22.37 -11.77
N ASN A 243 5.29 23.12 -12.25
CA ASN A 243 4.13 22.55 -12.92
C ASN A 243 4.19 22.90 -14.41
N GLU A 244 4.66 21.97 -15.24
CA GLU A 244 4.84 22.18 -16.68
C GLU A 244 3.51 22.36 -17.44
N PHE A 245 2.39 22.02 -16.78
CA PHE A 245 1.02 22.21 -17.27
C PHE A 245 0.44 23.58 -16.88
N GLU A 246 1.05 24.31 -15.96
CA GLU A 246 0.66 25.67 -15.60
C GLU A 246 1.49 26.66 -16.42
N ARG A 247 0.94 27.09 -17.55
CA ARG A 247 1.59 28.05 -18.44
C ARG A 247 0.98 29.44 -18.26
N PRO A 248 1.80 30.50 -18.16
CA PRO A 248 1.29 31.87 -18.05
C PRO A 248 0.34 32.22 -19.19
N GLY A 249 -0.89 32.61 -18.86
CA GLY A 249 -1.91 33.02 -19.83
C GLY A 249 -2.76 31.88 -20.43
N GLU A 250 -2.50 30.62 -20.06
CA GLU A 250 -3.34 29.48 -20.44
C GLU A 250 -4.35 29.15 -19.33
N PRO A 251 -5.55 28.63 -19.67
CA PRO A 251 -6.51 28.19 -18.67
C PRO A 251 -5.97 27.00 -17.88
N PHE A 252 -6.32 26.96 -16.59
CA PHE A 252 -5.98 25.85 -15.71
C PHE A 252 -6.53 24.52 -16.25
N VAL A 253 -5.69 23.50 -16.33
CA VAL A 253 -6.05 22.15 -16.76
C VAL A 253 -6.48 21.34 -15.55
N GLU A 254 -7.75 20.95 -15.47
CA GLU A 254 -8.26 20.16 -14.35
C GLU A 254 -7.48 18.83 -14.19
N GLY A 255 -7.01 18.56 -12.96
CA GLY A 255 -6.17 17.41 -12.63
C GLY A 255 -4.68 17.73 -12.64
N SER A 256 -4.23 18.83 -13.27
CA SER A 256 -2.81 19.22 -13.29
C SER A 256 -2.30 19.73 -11.94
N GLN A 257 -3.19 20.02 -10.97
CA GLN A 257 -2.77 20.35 -9.60
C GLN A 257 -1.95 19.25 -8.93
N PHE A 258 -2.01 18.01 -9.42
CA PHE A 258 -1.22 16.88 -8.90
C PHE A 258 -0.02 16.53 -9.79
N ALA A 259 0.21 17.31 -10.85
CA ALA A 259 1.26 17.06 -11.84
C ALA A 259 2.53 17.89 -11.61
N SER A 260 2.59 18.64 -10.50
CA SER A 260 3.81 19.33 -10.10
C SER A 260 4.94 18.33 -9.90
N ARG A 261 6.08 18.61 -10.52
CA ARG A 261 7.29 17.79 -10.43
C ARG A 261 8.28 18.44 -9.46
N LEU A 262 8.87 17.61 -8.61
CA LEU A 262 10.01 18.00 -7.79
C LEU A 262 11.19 18.40 -8.70
N VAL A 263 11.69 19.63 -8.53
CA VAL A 263 12.88 20.11 -9.25
C VAL A 263 14.11 19.85 -8.40
N ASP A 264 14.07 20.26 -7.13
CA ASP A 264 15.18 20.13 -6.19
C ASP A 264 14.63 20.02 -4.76
N LEU A 265 15.36 19.34 -3.87
CA LEU A 265 15.06 19.29 -2.44
C LEU A 265 15.64 20.52 -1.73
N LYS A 266 15.32 21.70 -2.27
CA LYS A 266 15.70 23.01 -1.76
C LYS A 266 14.46 23.81 -1.44
N GLU A 267 14.57 24.69 -0.46
CA GLU A 267 13.50 25.59 -0.09
C GLU A 267 13.05 26.46 -1.28
N SER A 268 11.73 26.62 -1.41
CA SER A 268 11.10 27.49 -2.40
C SER A 268 11.24 28.97 -2.02
N ALA A 269 10.87 29.86 -2.95
CA ALA A 269 10.87 31.30 -2.72
C ALA A 269 10.02 31.74 -1.52
N LYS A 270 9.06 30.94 -1.07
CA LYS A 270 8.24 31.20 0.14
C LYS A 270 9.04 31.12 1.44
N PHE A 271 10.13 30.34 1.44
CA PHE A 271 11.03 30.14 2.58
C PHE A 271 12.37 30.86 2.40
N MET A 272 12.60 31.43 1.22
CA MET A 272 13.70 32.36 0.95
C MET A 272 13.22 33.81 1.13
N ARG A 273 14.13 34.70 1.48
CA ARG A 273 13.89 36.14 1.77
C ARG A 273 12.84 36.80 0.85
N SER A 274 11.62 36.96 1.38
CA SER A 274 10.61 37.87 0.83
C SER A 274 9.55 38.34 1.85
N GLY A 275 9.93 38.56 3.12
CA GLY A 275 9.04 39.14 4.15
C GLY A 275 9.78 39.58 5.43
N GLU A 276 9.21 40.57 6.14
CA GLU A 276 9.77 41.53 7.12
C GLU A 276 10.66 41.02 8.29
N ASP A 277 10.87 39.72 8.45
CA ASP A 277 11.59 39.15 9.59
C ASP A 277 12.97 38.62 9.20
N ILE A 278 13.97 39.51 9.30
CA ILE A 278 15.40 39.27 8.97
C ILE A 278 15.99 38.10 9.79
N SER A 279 15.35 37.70 10.89
CA SER A 279 15.84 36.68 11.82
C SER A 279 15.91 35.26 11.25
N CYS A 280 15.13 34.95 10.20
CA CYS A 280 15.04 33.62 9.59
C CYS A 280 15.26 33.71 8.07
N PRO A 281 16.51 33.85 7.59
CA PRO A 281 16.79 34.08 6.16
C PRO A 281 16.55 32.87 5.26
N ASP A 282 16.46 31.67 5.85
CA ASP A 282 16.33 30.39 5.17
C ASP A 282 15.55 29.38 6.04
N LEU A 283 15.17 28.25 5.44
CA LEU A 283 14.42 27.18 6.10
C LEU A 283 15.17 26.57 7.31
N PRO A 284 16.48 26.29 7.27
CA PRO A 284 17.22 25.82 8.43
C PRO A 284 17.19 26.78 9.63
N SER A 285 17.33 28.09 9.37
CA SER A 285 17.26 29.13 10.40
C SER A 285 15.85 29.25 10.96
N PHE A 286 14.83 29.17 10.10
CA PHE A 286 13.43 29.11 10.51
C PHE A 286 13.13 27.90 11.41
N ILE A 287 13.61 26.70 11.06
CA ILE A 287 13.46 25.50 11.89
C ILE A 287 14.10 25.69 13.26
N ARG A 288 15.31 26.27 13.32
CA ARG A 288 15.98 26.54 14.60
C ARG A 288 15.17 27.51 15.45
N PHE A 289 14.62 28.57 14.83
CA PHE A 289 13.77 29.53 15.50
C PHE A 289 12.53 28.86 16.10
N VAL A 290 11.75 28.11 15.31
CA VAL A 290 10.51 27.51 15.82
C VAL A 290 10.76 26.45 16.89
N LYS A 291 11.86 25.72 16.81
CA LYS A 291 12.28 24.79 17.88
C LYS A 291 12.56 25.50 19.19
N GLN A 292 13.30 26.61 19.13
CA GLN A 292 13.66 27.37 20.33
C GLN A 292 12.48 28.13 20.92
N HIS A 293 11.62 28.72 20.07
CA HIS A 293 10.55 29.59 20.51
C HIS A 293 9.30 28.83 20.97
N TYR A 294 8.91 27.77 20.24
CA TYR A 294 7.70 27.00 20.52
C TYR A 294 7.98 25.65 21.21
N GLY A 295 9.25 25.37 21.53
CA GLY A 295 9.65 24.16 22.24
C GLY A 295 9.39 22.87 21.46
N LEU A 296 9.48 22.92 20.12
CA LEU A 296 9.44 21.72 19.27
C LEU A 296 10.70 20.88 19.48
N GLU A 297 10.52 19.59 19.71
CA GLU A 297 11.63 18.62 19.85
C GLU A 297 12.10 18.12 18.47
N TYR A 298 11.16 17.99 17.53
CA TYR A 298 11.45 17.45 16.21
C TYR A 298 10.68 18.18 15.11
N VAL A 299 11.37 18.39 13.98
CA VAL A 299 10.77 18.94 12.75
C VAL A 299 11.19 18.03 11.62
N ARG A 300 10.21 17.54 10.86
CA ARG A 300 10.38 16.71 9.66
C ARG A 300 9.92 17.51 8.45
N MET A 301 10.58 17.27 7.33
CA MET A 301 10.29 17.80 6.01
C MET A 301 10.20 16.65 5.01
#